data_AF-A0A7X6YG61-F1
#
_entry.id   AF-A0A7X6YG61-F1
#
_cell.length_a   1.000
_cell.length_b   1.000
_cell.length_c   1.000
_cell.angle_alpha   90.00
_cell.angle_beta   90.00
_cell.angle_gamma   90.00
#
_symmetry.space_group_name_H-M   'P 1'
#
loop_
_entity.id
_entity.type
_entity.pdbx_description
1 polymer ?
#
loop_
_entity_poly.entity_id
_entity_poly.type
_entity_poly.pdbx_seq_one_letter_code
_entity_poly.pdbx_strand_id
1 'polypeptide(L)'
;ATPDVVQVLEPGQQDARLPPVPKETVMFSAGGRANALSERLHERFGTITPEVMIEIIKRPVSMRSNLHNAVFMPETLDMWFADAGKKTPACDEPYTRVNLRALLDFYARQRAP
;
A
#
# COMPACT_ATOMS: atom_id res chain seq x y z
N ALA A 1 -7.02 -24.52 -4.49
CA ALA A 1 -6.16 -24.73 -5.67
C ALA A 1 -4.71 -24.75 -5.21
N THR A 2 -3.92 -25.73 -5.64
CA THR A 2 -2.47 -25.74 -5.41
C THR A 2 -1.80 -25.05 -6.60
N PRO A 3 -0.89 -24.08 -6.40
CA PRO A 3 -0.24 -23.42 -7.51
C PRO A 3 0.76 -24.37 -8.19
N ASP A 4 0.75 -24.42 -9.52
CA ASP A 4 1.71 -25.21 -10.31
C ASP A 4 3.11 -24.58 -10.33
N VAL A 5 3.22 -23.27 -10.04
CA VAL A 5 4.46 -22.49 -10.09
C VAL A 5 4.54 -21.52 -8.92
N VAL A 6 5.71 -21.48 -8.28
CA VAL A 6 6.12 -20.42 -7.34
C VAL A 6 7.34 -19.73 -7.94
N GLN A 7 7.27 -18.41 -8.08
CA GLN A 7 8.35 -17.59 -8.60
C GLN A 7 8.62 -16.44 -7.64
N VAL A 8 9.90 -16.17 -7.40
CA VAL A 8 10.37 -15.04 -6.60
C VAL A 8 10.79 -13.92 -7.54
N LEU A 9 10.38 -12.69 -7.24
CA LEU A 9 10.76 -11.48 -7.97
C LEU A 9 11.50 -10.55 -7.03
N GLU A 10 12.67 -10.09 -7.47
CA GLU A 10 13.46 -9.07 -6.77
C GLU A 10 12.89 -7.65 -7.02
N PRO A 11 13.22 -6.66 -6.18
CA PRO A 11 12.85 -5.27 -6.43
C PRO A 11 13.33 -4.78 -7.81
N GLY A 12 12.41 -4.24 -8.61
CA GLY A 12 12.69 -3.78 -9.97
C GLY A 12 12.81 -4.89 -11.01
N GLN A 13 12.69 -6.17 -10.62
CA GLN A 13 12.70 -7.27 -11.58
C GLN A 13 11.42 -7.26 -12.42
N GLN A 14 11.58 -7.19 -13.74
CA GLN A 14 10.44 -7.25 -14.66
C GLN A 14 9.92 -8.68 -14.82
N ASP A 15 8.59 -8.82 -14.90
CA ASP A 15 7.88 -10.03 -15.31
C ASP A 15 6.88 -9.68 -16.42
N ALA A 16 6.68 -10.58 -17.39
CA ALA A 16 5.81 -10.33 -18.54
C ALA A 16 4.32 -10.17 -18.17
N ARG A 17 3.90 -10.63 -17.00
CA ARG A 17 2.53 -10.49 -16.48
C ARG A 17 2.28 -9.16 -15.79
N LEU A 18 3.34 -8.42 -15.47
CA LEU A 18 3.27 -7.13 -14.82
C LEU A 18 3.42 -6.01 -15.87
N PRO A 19 2.82 -4.83 -15.64
CA PRO A 19 3.22 -3.63 -16.36
C PRO A 19 4.68 -3.28 -16.04
N PRO A 20 5.28 -2.25 -16.68
CA PRO A 20 6.63 -1.82 -16.36
C PRO A 20 6.82 -1.68 -14.84
N VAL A 21 7.83 -2.34 -14.29
CA VAL A 21 8.10 -2.29 -12.85
C VAL A 21 9.12 -1.16 -12.60
N PRO A 22 8.82 -0.18 -11.72
CA PRO A 22 9.79 0.84 -11.37
C PRO A 22 11.04 0.22 -10.75
N LYS A 23 12.18 0.91 -10.85
CA LYS A 23 13.41 0.49 -10.17
C LYS A 23 13.16 0.33 -8.67
N GLU A 24 13.89 -0.58 -8.02
CA GLU A 24 13.88 -0.74 -6.55
C GLU A 24 12.48 -0.98 -5.94
N THR A 25 11.54 -1.47 -6.73
CA THR A 25 10.13 -1.59 -6.33
C THR A 25 9.65 -3.02 -6.53
N VAL A 26 8.95 -3.55 -5.53
CA VAL A 26 8.06 -4.71 -5.72
C VAL A 26 6.64 -4.17 -5.74
N MET A 27 5.93 -4.36 -6.85
CA MET A 27 4.53 -3.97 -6.98
C MET A 27 3.68 -5.13 -7.47
N PHE A 28 2.46 -5.22 -6.94
CA PHE A 28 1.50 -6.24 -7.33
C PHE A 28 0.09 -5.65 -7.37
N SER A 29 -0.57 -5.81 -8.52
CA SER A 29 -1.96 -5.41 -8.76
C SER A 29 -2.44 -6.14 -10.01
N ALA A 30 -3.66 -5.87 -10.47
CA ALA A 30 -4.21 -6.53 -11.66
C ALA A 30 -4.97 -5.58 -12.58
N GLY A 31 -4.91 -5.89 -13.88
CA GLY A 31 -5.61 -5.16 -14.93
C GLY A 31 -5.24 -3.67 -14.96
N GLY A 32 -6.22 -2.80 -15.28
CA GLY A 32 -5.99 -1.36 -15.35
C GLY A 32 -5.47 -0.71 -14.06
N ARG A 33 -5.71 -1.34 -12.90
CA ARG A 33 -5.20 -0.87 -11.60
C ARG A 33 -3.68 -1.03 -11.51
N ALA A 34 -3.14 -2.12 -12.08
CA ALA A 34 -1.69 -2.32 -12.13
C ALA A 34 -1.02 -1.31 -13.05
N ASN A 35 -1.63 -1.01 -14.19
CA ASN A 35 -1.09 -0.02 -15.13
C ASN A 35 -1.04 1.37 -14.49
N ALA A 36 -2.14 1.81 -13.86
CA ALA A 36 -2.17 3.10 -13.18
C ALA A 36 -1.20 3.17 -11.98
N LEU A 37 -1.03 2.08 -11.25
CA LEU A 37 -0.05 2.01 -10.16
C LEU A 37 1.37 2.13 -10.71
N SER A 38 1.71 1.37 -11.76
CA SER A 38 3.01 1.42 -12.42
C SER A 38 3.34 2.82 -12.92
N GLU A 39 2.42 3.45 -13.64
CA GLU A 39 2.58 4.81 -14.17
C GLU A 39 2.88 5.82 -13.07
N ARG A 40 2.03 5.87 -12.03
CA ARG A 40 2.20 6.82 -10.92
C ARG A 40 3.46 6.58 -10.10
N LEU A 41 3.86 5.33 -9.91
CA LEU A 41 5.12 5.02 -9.23
C LEU A 41 6.33 5.47 -10.04
N HIS A 42 6.30 5.34 -11.36
CA HIS A 42 7.36 5.88 -12.23
C HIS A 42 7.40 7.40 -12.18
N GLU A 43 6.26 8.07 -12.29
CA GLU A 43 6.16 9.53 -12.25
C GLU A 43 6.71 10.15 -10.95
N ARG A 44 6.58 9.43 -9.84
CA ARG A 44 6.99 9.89 -8.51
C ARG A 44 8.25 9.21 -7.99
N PHE A 45 8.93 8.40 -8.82
CA PHE A 45 10.12 7.66 -8.41
C PHE A 45 11.18 8.59 -7.78
N GLY A 46 11.71 8.20 -6.62
CA GLY A 46 12.65 9.02 -5.84
C GLY A 46 12.03 10.17 -5.02
N THR A 47 10.72 10.41 -5.12
CA THR A 47 10.02 11.49 -4.39
C THR A 47 8.81 11.02 -3.60
N ILE A 48 8.67 9.71 -3.41
CA ILE A 48 7.52 9.11 -2.72
C ILE A 48 7.67 9.32 -1.21
N THR A 49 6.82 10.18 -0.66
CA THR A 49 6.56 10.29 0.79
C THR A 49 5.27 9.52 1.13
N PRO A 50 4.92 9.34 2.42
CA PRO A 50 3.63 8.76 2.80
C PRO A 50 2.42 9.48 2.19
N GLU A 51 2.45 10.82 2.16
CA GLU A 51 1.39 11.66 1.60
C GLU A 51 1.29 11.45 0.08
N VAL A 52 2.43 11.38 -0.61
CA VAL A 52 2.45 11.07 -2.05
C VAL A 52 1.92 9.68 -2.30
N MET A 53 2.28 8.69 -1.47
CA MET A 53 1.78 7.32 -1.61
C MET A 53 0.27 7.25 -1.41
N ILE A 54 -0.31 8.00 -0.46
CA ILE A 54 -1.76 8.10 -0.26
C ILE A 54 -2.45 8.55 -1.57
N GLU A 55 -1.89 9.54 -2.27
CA GLU A 55 -2.41 9.97 -3.57
C GLU A 55 -2.20 8.92 -4.68
N ILE A 56 -1.05 8.24 -4.71
CA ILE A 56 -0.75 7.19 -5.70
C ILE A 56 -1.80 6.07 -5.63
N ILE A 57 -2.16 5.63 -4.43
CA ILE A 57 -3.07 4.49 -4.23
C ILE A 57 -4.56 4.87 -4.34
N LYS A 58 -4.90 6.14 -4.55
CA LYS A 58 -6.29 6.52 -4.88
C LYS A 58 -6.73 5.89 -6.20
N ARG A 59 -8.02 5.98 -6.46
CA ARG A 59 -8.60 5.48 -7.71
C ARG A 59 -7.86 6.06 -8.94
N PRO A 60 -7.62 5.26 -9.98
CA PRO A 60 -8.16 3.91 -10.21
C PRO A 60 -7.33 2.76 -9.60
N VAL A 61 -6.30 3.02 -8.80
CA VAL A 61 -5.51 1.94 -8.15
C VAL A 61 -6.36 1.19 -7.13
N SER A 62 -6.97 1.93 -6.19
CA SER A 62 -7.94 1.36 -5.26
C SER A 62 -9.26 0.96 -5.93
N MET A 63 -9.85 -0.14 -5.43
CA MET A 63 -11.13 -0.65 -5.92
C MET A 63 -12.31 0.23 -5.49
N ARG A 64 -13.45 0.10 -6.18
CA ARG A 64 -14.72 0.74 -5.77
C ARG A 64 -15.14 0.37 -4.35
N SER A 65 -14.84 -0.87 -3.94
CA SER A 65 -15.15 -1.45 -2.64
C SER A 65 -13.94 -1.42 -1.69
N ASN A 66 -13.03 -0.45 -1.83
CA ASN A 66 -11.88 -0.32 -0.93
C ASN A 66 -12.35 0.07 0.47
N LEU A 67 -12.52 -0.93 1.35
CA LEU A 67 -13.06 -0.77 2.71
C LEU A 67 -12.01 -0.32 3.73
N HIS A 68 -10.75 -0.61 3.47
CA HIS A 68 -9.61 -0.25 4.30
C HIS A 68 -8.43 0.06 3.40
N ASN A 69 -7.66 1.09 3.73
CA ASN A 69 -6.45 1.44 2.98
C ASN A 69 -5.35 1.86 3.94
N ALA A 70 -4.11 1.45 3.66
CA ALA A 70 -2.98 1.71 4.53
C ALA A 70 -1.70 1.99 3.74
N VAL A 71 -0.91 2.95 4.24
CA VAL A 71 0.46 3.24 3.84
C VAL A 71 1.34 3.00 5.06
N PHE A 72 2.37 2.19 4.90
CA PHE A 72 3.25 1.78 5.99
C PHE A 72 4.70 2.13 5.67
N MET A 73 5.40 2.76 6.60
CA MET A 73 6.86 2.91 6.59
C MET A 73 7.45 1.90 7.58
N PRO A 74 7.97 0.75 7.11
CA PRO A 74 8.40 -0.32 7.99
C PRO A 74 9.57 0.06 8.89
N GLU A 75 10.50 0.89 8.40
CA GLU A 75 11.70 1.29 9.14
C GLU A 75 11.36 2.02 10.44
N THR A 76 10.39 2.95 10.39
CA THR A 76 9.96 3.74 11.56
C THR A 76 8.75 3.17 12.27
N LEU A 77 8.11 2.14 11.68
CA LEU A 77 6.86 1.54 12.13
C LEU A 77 5.67 2.51 12.13
N ASP A 78 5.74 3.59 11.34
CA ASP A 78 4.62 4.51 11.13
C ASP A 78 3.66 3.98 10.07
N MET A 79 2.36 4.06 10.38
CA MET A 79 1.28 3.66 9.48
C MET A 79 0.26 4.79 9.39
N TRP A 80 -0.17 5.08 8.17
CA TRP A 80 -1.32 5.91 7.86
C TRP A 80 -2.40 4.98 7.35
N PHE A 81 -3.56 4.96 7.98
CA PHE A 81 -4.68 4.15 7.51
C PHE A 81 -5.99 4.92 7.50
N ALA A 82 -6.91 4.48 6.66
CA ALA A 82 -8.28 4.96 6.61
C ALA A 82 -9.23 3.78 6.40
N ASP A 83 -10.43 3.92 6.95
CA ASP A 83 -11.55 3.00 6.74
C ASP A 83 -12.62 3.70 5.90
N ALA A 84 -13.34 2.93 5.09
CA ALA A 84 -14.38 3.47 4.23
C ALA A 84 -15.52 4.09 5.05
N GLY A 85 -15.98 5.27 4.61
CA GLY A 85 -17.22 5.85 5.08
C GLY A 85 -18.44 5.08 4.56
N LYS A 86 -19.63 5.53 4.97
CA LYS A 86 -20.91 4.88 4.60
C LYS A 86 -21.12 4.78 3.09
N LYS A 87 -20.57 5.71 2.30
CA LYS A 87 -20.77 5.82 0.84
C LYS A 87 -19.49 6.11 0.05
N THR A 88 -18.34 6.08 0.71
CA THR A 88 -17.08 6.64 0.24
C THR A 88 -15.97 5.62 0.50
N PRO A 89 -15.08 5.35 -0.47
CA PRO A 89 -14.03 4.36 -0.30
C PRO A 89 -12.95 4.87 0.64
N ALA A 90 -12.26 3.96 1.34
CA ALA A 90 -11.20 4.26 2.29
C ALA A 90 -10.09 5.15 1.70
N CYS A 91 -9.73 4.97 0.43
CA CYS A 91 -8.69 5.77 -0.21
C CYS A 91 -8.99 7.28 -0.29
N ASP A 92 -10.26 7.67 -0.18
CA ASP A 92 -10.71 9.07 -0.24
C ASP A 92 -11.04 9.63 1.16
N GLU A 93 -10.94 8.82 2.21
CA GLU A 93 -11.23 9.19 3.59
C GLU A 93 -10.00 9.80 4.29
N PRO A 94 -10.19 10.57 5.37
CA PRO A 94 -9.07 11.08 6.17
C PRO A 94 -8.23 9.95 6.79
N TYR A 95 -6.91 10.02 6.62
CA TYR A 95 -5.99 9.03 7.17
C TYR A 95 -5.60 9.37 8.61
N THR A 96 -5.66 8.36 9.47
CA THR A 96 -5.10 8.41 10.82
C THR A 96 -3.69 7.88 10.82
N ARG A 97 -2.75 8.64 11.39
CA ARG A 97 -1.38 8.18 11.61
C ARG A 97 -1.24 7.52 12.98
N VAL A 98 -0.63 6.35 13.01
CA VAL A 98 -0.25 5.62 14.22
C VAL A 98 1.18 5.12 14.11
N ASN A 99 1.81 4.85 15.25
CA ASN A 99 3.08 4.14 15.31
C ASN A 99 2.87 2.76 15.95
N LEU A 100 3.23 1.69 15.24
CA LEU A 100 2.96 0.31 15.68
C LEU A 100 3.69 -0.03 16.99
N ARG A 101 4.91 0.48 17.22
CA ARG A 101 5.63 0.29 18.49
C ARG A 101 4.82 0.88 19.64
N ALA A 102 4.39 2.12 19.50
CA ALA A 102 3.61 2.80 20.54
C ALA A 102 2.28 2.08 20.84
N LEU A 103 1.60 1.54 19.82
CA LEU A 103 0.37 0.75 20.01
C LEU A 103 0.63 -0.54 20.78
N LEU A 104 1.70 -1.27 20.43
CA LEU A 104 2.08 -2.50 21.12
C LEU A 104 2.45 -2.23 22.59
N ASP A 105 3.22 -1.16 22.85
CA ASP A 105 3.63 -0.78 24.21
C ASP A 105 2.44 -0.30 25.05
N PHE A 106 1.49 0.42 24.44
CA PHE A 106 0.23 0.79 25.08
C PHE A 106 -0.57 -0.45 25.48
N TYR A 107 -0.76 -1.38 24.55
CA TYR A 107 -1.53 -2.59 24.80
C TYR A 107 -0.86 -3.51 25.84
N ALA A 108 0.47 -3.63 25.81
CA ALA A 108 1.23 -4.38 26.80
C ALA A 108 1.04 -3.81 28.22
N ARG A 109 1.08 -2.48 28.37
CA ARG A 109 0.83 -1.80 29.66
C ARG A 109 -0.59 -2.00 30.17
N GLN A 110 -1.59 -1.97 29.29
CA GLN A 110 -2.99 -2.20 29.67
C GLN A 110 -3.29 -3.63 30.11
N ARG A 111 -2.46 -4.60 29.69
CA ARG A 111 -2.59 -6.01 30.06
C ARG A 111 -1.71 -6.43 31.24
N ALA A 112 -0.90 -5.51 31.77
CA ALA A 112 -0.15 -5.78 32.99
C ALA A 112 -1.14 -5.95 34.16
N PRO A 113 -0.96 -7.00 35.00
CA PRO A 113 -1.83 -7.25 36.14
C PRO A 113 -1.78 -6.14 37.19
#